data_AF-A0A2V8X6D4-F1
#
_entry.id   AF-A0A2V8X6D4-F1
#
_cell.length_a   1.000
_cell.length_b   1.000
_cell.length_c   1.000
_cell.angle_alpha   90.00
_cell.angle_beta   90.00
_cell.angle_gamma   90.00
#
_symmetry.space_group_name_H-M   'P 1'
#
loop_
_entity.id
_entity.type
_entity.pdbx_description
1 polymer ?
#
loop_
_entity_poly.entity_id
_entity_poly.type
_entity_poly.pdbx_seq_one_letter_code
_entity_poly.pdbx_strand_id
1 'polypeptide(L)'
;MDELYAALIVKPLLWVSTNVLWKAADVAGIDGTVNAIADGTAAIGDGVRRTQSGNTRSYAVWVVVGALVVIAVIFFWPSTGKPVIEMVR
;
A
#
# COMPACT_ATOMS: atom_id res chain seq x y z
N MET A 1 15.40 17.62 47.28
CA MET A 1 15.59 16.37 46.48
C MET A 1 14.75 16.44 45.22
N ASP A 2 13.53 16.97 45.31
CA ASP A 2 12.61 17.15 44.20
C ASP A 2 13.13 18.12 43.12
N GLU A 3 13.85 19.19 43.47
CA GLU A 3 14.41 20.11 42.48
C GLU A 3 15.50 19.47 41.61
N LEU A 4 16.34 18.62 42.21
CA LEU A 4 17.41 17.93 41.50
C LEU A 4 16.82 16.90 40.53
N TYR A 5 15.81 16.15 40.96
CA TYR A 5 15.07 15.23 40.11
C TYR A 5 14.34 15.96 38.97
N ALA A 6 13.67 17.07 39.28
CA ALA A 6 13.00 17.89 38.27
C ALA A 6 13.99 18.44 37.23
N ALA A 7 15.18 18.87 37.66
CA ALA A 7 16.19 19.43 36.77
C ALA A 7 16.88 18.37 35.89
N LEU A 8 17.20 17.19 36.45
CA LEU A 8 17.97 16.16 35.75
C LEU A 8 17.11 15.19 34.93
N ILE A 9 15.85 14.97 35.31
CA ILE A 9 14.99 13.97 34.68
C ILE A 9 13.81 14.63 33.98
N VAL A 10 13.00 15.42 34.71
CA VAL A 10 11.72 15.91 34.21
C VAL A 10 11.89 16.96 33.12
N LYS A 11 12.71 17.99 33.34
CA LYS A 11 12.92 19.08 32.37
C LYS A 11 13.50 18.57 31.05
N PRO A 12 14.54 17.70 31.02
CA PRO A 12 15.04 17.13 29.77
C PRO A 12 14.01 16.29 29.04
N LEU A 13 13.24 15.44 29.74
CA LEU A 13 12.19 14.63 29.11
C LEU A 13 11.07 15.48 28.51
N LEU A 14 10.63 16.51 29.22
CA LEU A 14 9.65 17.46 28.70
C LEU A 14 10.18 18.19 27.47
N TRP A 15 11.46 18.59 27.48
CA TRP A 15 12.07 19.22 26.33
C TRP A 15 12.11 18.28 25.12
N VAL A 16 12.54 17.03 25.29
CA VAL A 16 12.56 16.02 24.22
C VAL A 16 11.15 15.76 23.69
N SER A 17 10.16 15.64 24.57
CA SER A 17 8.76 15.46 24.19
C SER A 17 8.24 16.63 23.34
N THR A 18 8.44 17.86 23.81
CA THR A 18 7.91 19.09 23.19
C THR A 18 8.68 19.55 21.96
N ASN A 19 9.91 19.06 21.73
CA ASN A 19 10.72 19.50 20.59
C ASN A 19 10.97 18.40 19.56
N VAL A 20 10.97 17.12 19.96
CA VAL A 20 11.41 16.00 19.12
C VAL A 20 10.33 14.96 18.94
N LEU A 21 9.79 14.37 20.03
CA LEU A 21 8.90 13.21 19.93
C LEU A 21 7.63 13.53 19.15
N TRP A 22 7.01 14.68 19.37
CA TRP A 22 5.79 15.04 18.65
C TRP A 22 6.03 15.21 17.15
N LYS A 23 7.15 15.81 16.73
CA LYS A 23 7.48 15.98 15.30
C LYS A 23 7.77 14.65 14.63
N ALA A 24 8.45 13.75 15.33
CA ALA A 24 8.74 12.42 14.81
C ALA A 24 7.46 11.58 14.68
N ALA A 25 6.61 11.57 15.70
CA ALA A 25 5.39 10.79 15.71
C ALA A 25 4.33 11.34 14.75
N ASP A 26 4.02 12.63 14.87
CA ASP A 26 2.91 13.26 14.17
C ASP A 26 3.33 13.69 12.76
N VAL A 27 4.30 14.60 12.63
CA VAL A 27 4.69 15.18 11.34
C VAL A 27 5.37 14.15 10.43
N ALA A 28 6.33 13.39 10.95
CA ALA A 28 7.05 12.41 10.12
C ALA A 28 6.30 11.07 10.01
N GLY A 29 5.71 10.60 11.10
CA GLY A 29 4.99 9.32 11.13
C GLY A 29 3.60 9.42 10.51
N ILE A 30 2.70 10.17 11.15
CA ILE A 30 1.29 10.23 10.77
C ILE A 30 1.11 11.03 9.48
N ASP A 31 1.47 12.32 9.48
CA ASP A 31 1.29 13.19 8.31
C ASP A 31 2.08 12.67 7.12
N GLY A 32 3.32 12.23 7.35
CA GLY A 32 4.16 11.63 6.30
C GLY A 32 3.51 10.41 5.64
N THR A 33 2.93 9.50 6.43
CA THR A 33 2.24 8.32 5.89
C THR A 33 0.98 8.70 5.12
N VAL A 34 0.16 9.59 5.67
CA VAL A 34 -1.09 10.03 5.02
C VAL A 34 -0.80 10.71 3.69
N ASN A 35 0.18 11.62 3.65
CA ASN A 35 0.59 12.30 2.41
C ASN A 35 1.16 11.32 1.39
N ALA A 36 2.00 10.36 1.81
CA ALA A 36 2.54 9.34 0.91
C ALA A 36 1.45 8.47 0.27
N ILE A 37 0.40 8.11 1.03
CA ILE A 37 -0.74 7.36 0.50
C ILE A 37 -1.53 8.22 -0.49
N ALA A 38 -1.77 9.50 -0.16
CA ALA A 38 -2.49 10.42 -1.05
C ALA A 38 -1.74 10.61 -2.38
N ASP A 39 -0.44 10.92 -2.31
CA ASP A 39 0.42 11.09 -3.49
C ASP A 39 0.54 9.81 -4.30
N GLY A 40 0.70 8.65 -3.64
CA GLY A 40 0.73 7.35 -4.28
C GLY A 40 -0.58 7.05 -5.03
N THR A 41 -1.72 7.31 -4.39
CA THR A 41 -3.04 7.12 -5.01
C THR A 41 -3.22 8.05 -6.21
N ALA A 42 -2.83 9.32 -6.08
CA ALA A 42 -2.90 10.29 -7.16
C ALA A 42 -2.00 9.88 -8.34
N ALA A 43 -0.77 9.45 -8.07
CA ALA A 43 0.16 8.98 -9.09
C ALA A 43 -0.35 7.75 -9.84
N ILE A 44 -0.95 6.78 -9.14
CA ILE A 44 -1.60 5.61 -9.76
C ILE A 44 -2.75 6.06 -10.65
N GLY A 45 -3.63 6.93 -10.15
CA GLY A 45 -4.76 7.46 -10.92
C GLY A 45 -4.32 8.18 -12.19
N ASP A 46 -3.27 8.99 -12.10
CA ASP A 46 -2.68 9.68 -13.24
C ASP A 46 -2.05 8.73 -14.26
N GLY A 47 -1.39 7.67 -13.80
CA GLY A 47 -0.87 6.60 -14.64
C GLY A 47 -1.99 5.91 -15.42
N VAL A 48 -3.04 5.50 -14.72
CA VAL A 48 -4.23 4.86 -15.32
C VAL A 48 -4.94 5.80 -16.29
N ARG A 49 -5.05 7.09 -15.98
CA ARG A 49 -5.65 8.07 -16.90
C ARG A 49 -4.88 8.16 -18.22
N ARG A 50 -3.54 8.06 -18.19
CA ARG A 50 -2.70 8.13 -19.39
C ARG A 50 -2.83 6.89 -20.28
N THR A 51 -3.17 5.73 -19.72
CA THR A 51 -3.46 4.53 -20.54
C THR A 51 -4.79 4.65 -21.29
N GLN A 52 -5.70 5.52 -20.83
CA GLN A 52 -6.94 5.86 -21.51
C GLN A 52 -6.72 6.98 -22.55
N SER A 53 -6.12 6.62 -23.68
CA SER A 53 -5.78 7.55 -24.79
C SER A 53 -6.98 8.21 -25.51
N GLY A 54 -8.22 7.90 -25.14
CA GLY A 54 -9.43 8.35 -25.83
C GLY A 54 -9.65 7.75 -27.23
N ASN A 55 -8.69 6.98 -27.74
CA ASN A 55 -8.78 6.28 -29.02
C ASN A 55 -9.45 4.92 -28.85
N THR A 56 -10.64 4.74 -29.42
CA THR A 56 -11.42 3.48 -29.36
C THR A 56 -10.64 2.27 -29.86
N ARG A 57 -9.70 2.46 -30.81
CA ARG A 57 -8.84 1.39 -31.33
C ARG A 57 -7.87 0.83 -30.29
N SER A 58 -7.40 1.67 -29.36
CA SER A 58 -6.50 1.25 -28.28
C SER A 58 -7.20 0.32 -27.28
N TYR A 59 -8.54 0.38 -27.17
CA TYR A 59 -9.30 -0.53 -26.30
C TYR A 59 -9.35 -1.95 -26.85
N ALA A 60 -9.31 -2.14 -28.18
CA ALA A 60 -9.30 -3.49 -28.78
C ALA A 60 -8.05 -4.28 -28.36
N VAL A 61 -6.90 -3.61 -28.20
CA VAL A 61 -5.66 -4.24 -27.71
C VAL A 61 -5.86 -4.76 -26.28
N TRP A 62 -6.44 -3.96 -25.39
CA TRP A 62 -6.72 -4.37 -24.01
C TRP A 62 -7.70 -5.54 -23.91
N VAL A 63 -8.71 -5.59 -24.78
CA VAL A 63 -9.65 -6.72 -24.84
C VAL A 63 -8.92 -8.02 -25.24
N VAL A 64 -8.06 -7.98 -26.24
CA VAL A 64 -7.27 -9.15 -26.67
C VAL A 64 -6.32 -9.61 -25.57
N VAL A 65 -5.61 -8.68 -24.92
CA VAL A 65 -4.73 -8.98 -23.78
C VAL A 65 -5.51 -9.65 -22.65
N GLY A 66 -6.67 -9.10 -22.28
CA GLY A 66 -7.55 -9.68 -21.25
C GLY A 66 -8.02 -11.09 -21.61
N ALA A 67 -8.41 -11.32 -22.86
CA ALA A 67 -8.81 -12.65 -23.34
C ALA A 67 -7.68 -13.67 -23.23
N LEU A 68 -6.44 -13.28 -23.63
CA LEU A 68 -5.27 -14.15 -23.50
C LEU A 68 -4.94 -14.47 -22.05
N VAL A 69 -5.05 -13.50 -21.13
CA VAL A 69 -4.84 -13.72 -19.69
C VAL A 69 -5.88 -14.69 -19.13
N VAL A 70 -7.16 -14.53 -19.47
CA VAL A 70 -8.22 -15.45 -19.02
C VAL A 70 -7.98 -16.87 -19.53
N ILE A 71 -7.62 -17.03 -20.82
CA ILE A 71 -7.25 -18.33 -21.38
C ILE A 71 -6.05 -18.90 -20.63
N ALA A 72 -4.98 -18.13 -20.44
CA ALA A 72 -3.80 -18.60 -19.72
C ALA A 72 -4.15 -19.03 -18.28
N VAL A 73 -4.96 -18.25 -17.57
CA VAL A 73 -5.44 -18.62 -16.23
C VAL A 73 -6.21 -19.94 -16.31
N ILE A 74 -7.20 -20.10 -17.18
CA ILE A 74 -8.00 -21.34 -17.26
C ILE A 74 -7.13 -22.57 -17.56
N PHE A 75 -6.21 -22.46 -18.52
CA PHE A 75 -5.43 -23.61 -18.99
C PHE A 75 -4.23 -23.93 -18.10
N PHE A 76 -3.63 -22.94 -17.45
CA PHE A 76 -2.45 -23.11 -16.61
C PHE A 76 -2.75 -22.98 -15.11
N TRP A 77 -4.01 -22.78 -14.71
CA TRP A 77 -4.39 -22.84 -13.30
C TRP A 77 -4.06 -24.23 -12.77
N PRO A 78 -3.21 -24.35 -11.74
CA PRO A 78 -2.94 -25.63 -11.13
C PRO A 78 -4.25 -26.13 -10.53
N SER A 79 -4.84 -27.16 -11.13
CA SER A 79 -5.97 -27.89 -10.56
C SER A 79 -5.48 -28.66 -9.33
N THR A 80 -5.17 -27.97 -8.23
CA THR A 80 -4.97 -28.57 -6.92
C THR A 80 -6.32 -29.03 -6.41
N GLY A 81 -6.71 -30.23 -6.86
CA GLY A 81 -7.98 -30.85 -6.53
C GLY A 81 -8.22 -32.08 -7.39
N LYS A 82 -7.38 -33.11 -7.24
CA LYS A 82 -7.85 -34.46 -7.59
C LYS A 82 -9.11 -34.69 -6.74
N PRO A 83 -10.26 -35.08 -7.33
CA PRO A 83 -11.44 -35.35 -6.53
C PRO A 83 -11.13 -36.55 -5.63
N VAL A 84 -11.40 -36.40 -4.32
CA VAL A 84 -11.24 -37.41 -3.25
C VAL A 84 -12.10 -38.68 -3.47
N ILE A 85 -12.73 -38.83 -4.65
CA ILE A 85 -13.65 -39.90 -5.01
C ILE A 85 -12.93 -41.23 -5.29
N GLU A 86 -11.61 -41.25 -5.50
CA GLU A 86 -10.85 -42.50 -5.67
C GLU A 86 -10.42 -43.17 -4.35
N MET A 87 -10.61 -42.54 -3.18
CA MET A 87 -10.13 -43.08 -1.90
C MET A 87 -11.14 -44.02 -1.20
N VAL A 88 -12.34 -44.20 -1.78
CA VAL A 88 -13.44 -45.00 -1.20
C VAL A 88 -13.85 -46.16 -2.12
N ARG A 89 -12.94 -46.63 -2.99
CA ARG A 89 -13.14 -47.88 -3.75
C ARG A 89 -12.07 -48.91 -3.42
#